data_AF-A0A812NJX3-F1
#
_entry.id   AF-A0A812NJX3-F1
#
_cell.length_a   1.000
_cell.length_b   1.000
_cell.length_c   1.000
_cell.angle_alpha   90.00
_cell.angle_beta   90.00
_cell.angle_gamma   90.00
#
_symmetry.space_group_name_H-M   'P 1'
#
loop_
_entity.id
_entity.type
_entity.pdbx_description
1 polymer ?
#
loop_
_entity_poly.entity_id
_entity_poly.type
_entity_poly.pdbx_seq_one_letter_code
_entity_poly.pdbx_strand_id
1 'polypeptide(L)'
;MEAAIRGLLESSFGDYVEGLDRASAGSFPMTLKDLKIKEAAVQEELDEDGNFPFDLSSGRIGQITVSPGWMGTVEVVATGIVLNFSFSPMKAMNNAFKKEEPDDEEADFTGVH
;
A
#
# COMPACT_ATOMS: atom_id res chain seq x y z
N MET A 1 21.60 8.42 12.48
CA MET A 1 21.22 8.04 11.11
C MET A 1 20.43 6.74 11.11
N GLU A 2 20.94 5.66 11.71
CA GLU A 2 20.21 4.38 11.86
C GLU A 2 18.81 4.55 12.47
N ALA A 3 18.68 5.26 13.60
CA ALA A 3 17.37 5.53 14.22
C ALA A 3 16.40 6.31 13.32
N ALA A 4 16.90 7.22 12.48
CA ALA A 4 16.06 7.97 11.55
C ALA A 4 15.57 7.09 10.39
N ILE A 5 16.42 6.20 9.90
CA ILE A 5 16.05 5.22 8.86
C ILE A 5 15.08 4.18 9.40
N ARG A 6 15.27 3.71 10.64
CA ARG A 6 14.30 2.86 11.31
C ARG A 6 12.96 3.58 11.48
N GLY A 7 12.97 4.83 11.93
CA GLY A 7 11.74 5.64 12.04
C GLY A 7 11.03 5.81 10.70
N LEU A 8 11.77 6.04 9.61
CA LEU A 8 11.21 6.09 8.26
C LEU A 8 10.58 4.76 7.83
N LEU A 9 11.23 3.64 8.12
CA LEU A 9 10.71 2.31 7.80
C LEU A 9 9.43 2.00 8.59
N GLU A 10 9.44 2.30 9.89
CA GLU A 10 8.28 2.12 10.75
C GLU A 10 7.11 3.01 10.31
N SER A 11 7.36 4.27 9.95
CA SER A 11 6.28 5.17 9.50
C SER A 11 5.76 4.84 8.10
N SER A 12 6.60 4.30 7.21
CA SER A 12 6.21 4.02 5.82
C SER A 12 5.62 2.63 5.62
N PHE A 13 6.09 1.64 6.38
CA PHE A 13 5.72 0.24 6.20
C PHE A 13 5.05 -0.38 7.43
N GLY A 14 5.12 0.25 8.60
CA GLY A 14 4.68 -0.34 9.87
C GLY A 14 3.21 -0.75 9.89
N ASP A 15 2.35 -0.02 9.19
CA ASP A 15 0.92 -0.31 9.11
C ASP A 15 0.59 -1.40 8.08
N TYR A 16 1.48 -1.64 7.12
CA TYR A 16 1.26 -2.55 6.00
C TYR A 16 2.02 -3.87 6.10
N VAL A 17 3.06 -3.97 6.92
CA VAL A 17 3.88 -5.19 7.03
C VAL A 17 4.21 -5.57 8.48
N GLU A 18 4.42 -6.87 8.69
CA GLU A 18 4.93 -7.46 9.93
C GLU A 18 6.39 -7.91 9.75
N GLY A 19 7.17 -7.87 10.84
CA GLY A 19 8.57 -8.34 10.87
C GLY A 19 9.63 -7.26 10.71
N LEU A 20 9.26 -5.97 10.78
CA LEU A 20 10.21 -4.85 10.72
C LEU A 20 11.21 -4.85 11.90
N ASP A 21 10.81 -5.41 13.04
CA ASP A 21 11.63 -5.58 14.24
C ASP A 21 12.85 -6.49 14.02
N ARG A 22 12.81 -7.34 12.99
CA ARG A 22 13.87 -8.32 12.65
C ARG A 22 15.01 -7.72 11.83
N ALA A 23 15.01 -6.41 11.60
CA ALA A 23 16.08 -5.72 10.90
C ALA A 23 17.45 -6.07 11.52
N SER A 24 18.42 -6.44 10.69
CA SER A 24 19.80 -6.63 11.13
C SER A 24 20.34 -5.33 11.73
N ALA A 25 20.48 -5.28 13.06
CA ALA A 25 20.98 -4.09 13.76
C ALA A 25 22.51 -3.99 13.62
N GLY A 26 23.02 -2.77 13.45
CA GLY A 26 24.43 -2.46 13.71
C GLY A 26 25.32 -2.07 12.53
N SER A 27 24.86 -2.15 11.28
CA SER A 27 25.59 -1.55 10.13
C SER A 27 24.71 -1.46 8.88
N PHE A 28 25.09 -0.55 7.97
CA PHE A 28 24.49 -0.47 6.65
C PHE A 28 25.24 -1.39 5.67
N PRO A 29 24.52 -2.03 4.72
CA PRO A 29 23.07 -1.89 4.47
C PRO A 29 22.20 -2.63 5.50
N MET A 30 21.13 -1.98 5.95
CA MET A 30 20.14 -2.60 6.83
C MET A 30 19.29 -3.57 6.01
N THR A 31 19.17 -4.82 6.44
CA THR A 31 18.39 -5.83 5.73
C THR A 31 17.29 -6.38 6.61
N LEU A 32 16.08 -6.46 6.04
CA LEU A 32 14.90 -7.13 6.60
C LEU A 32 14.54 -8.29 5.69
N LYS A 33 14.15 -9.43 6.26
CA LYS A 33 13.82 -10.65 5.50
C LYS A 33 12.50 -11.23 5.97
N ASP A 34 11.86 -11.94 5.06
CA ASP A 34 10.64 -12.71 5.31
C ASP A 34 9.55 -11.87 6.00
N LEU A 35 9.27 -10.71 5.40
CA LEU A 35 8.23 -9.79 5.85
C LEU A 35 6.87 -10.29 5.36
N LYS A 36 5.87 -10.20 6.23
CA LYS A 36 4.50 -10.58 5.89
C LYS A 36 3.68 -9.32 5.66
N ILE A 37 2.84 -9.31 4.63
CA ILE A 37 1.90 -8.21 4.40
C ILE A 37 0.75 -8.31 5.41
N LYS A 38 0.28 -7.18 5.92
CA LYS A 38 -0.96 -7.07 6.68
C LYS A 38 -2.10 -6.89 5.68
N GLU A 39 -2.68 -8.00 5.25
CA GLU A 39 -3.61 -7.99 4.12
C GLU A 39 -4.83 -7.11 4.35
N ALA A 40 -5.36 -7.06 5.58
CA ALA A 40 -6.51 -6.23 5.93
C ALA A 40 -6.22 -4.73 5.73
N ALA A 41 -5.07 -4.24 6.19
CA ALA A 41 -4.69 -2.83 6.06
C ALA A 41 -4.47 -2.44 4.58
N VAL A 42 -3.83 -3.32 3.80
CA VAL A 42 -3.66 -3.09 2.36
C VAL A 42 -5.00 -3.18 1.63
N GLN A 43 -5.89 -4.09 2.03
CA GLN A 43 -7.21 -4.23 1.42
C GLN A 43 -8.08 -3.01 1.67
N GLU A 44 -8.03 -2.43 2.87
CA GLU A 44 -8.75 -1.21 3.22
C GLU A 44 -8.38 -0.06 2.27
N GLU A 45 -7.07 0.19 2.08
CA GLU A 45 -6.56 1.18 1.12
C GLU A 45 -6.99 0.90 -0.32
N LEU A 46 -6.96 -0.37 -0.76
CA LEU A 46 -7.40 -0.74 -2.10
C LEU A 46 -8.91 -0.55 -2.31
N ASP A 47 -9.69 -0.63 -1.23
CA ASP A 47 -11.14 -0.46 -1.25
C ASP A 47 -11.56 1.02 -1.09
N GLU A 48 -10.70 1.93 -0.63
CA GLU A 48 -10.99 3.38 -0.50
C GLU A 48 -11.43 4.00 -1.83
N ASP A 49 -10.71 3.71 -2.91
CA ASP A 49 -11.04 4.19 -4.26
C ASP A 49 -12.28 3.48 -4.84
N GLY A 50 -12.75 2.41 -4.20
CA GLY A 50 -13.96 1.67 -4.55
C GLY A 50 -13.99 1.11 -5.97
N ASN A 51 -12.83 1.03 -6.64
CA ASN A 51 -12.72 0.72 -8.07
C ASN A 51 -11.87 -0.53 -8.36
N PHE A 52 -11.34 -1.19 -7.32
CA PHE A 52 -10.49 -2.37 -7.47
C PHE A 52 -11.31 -3.68 -7.37
N PRO A 53 -11.40 -4.49 -8.45
CA PRO A 53 -12.27 -5.68 -8.47
C PRO A 53 -11.58 -6.95 -7.95
N PHE A 54 -10.59 -6.80 -7.07
CA PHE A 54 -9.84 -7.92 -6.52
C PHE A 54 -9.71 -7.79 -5.00
N ASP A 55 -9.72 -8.94 -4.33
CA ASP A 55 -9.42 -9.08 -2.92
C ASP A 55 -8.00 -9.62 -2.76
N LEU A 56 -7.19 -8.96 -1.92
CA LEU A 56 -5.87 -9.44 -1.52
C LEU A 56 -6.03 -10.59 -0.53
N SER A 57 -5.67 -11.79 -0.97
CA SER A 57 -5.79 -13.02 -0.16
C SER A 57 -4.57 -13.29 0.72
N SER A 58 -3.37 -12.93 0.25
CA SER A 58 -2.11 -13.05 1.00
C SER A 58 -1.01 -12.24 0.35
N GLY A 59 0.00 -11.86 1.13
CA GLY A 59 1.20 -11.22 0.61
C GLY A 59 2.46 -11.44 1.43
N ARG A 60 3.61 -11.38 0.77
CA ARG A 60 4.93 -11.36 1.42
C ARG A 60 5.93 -10.50 0.67
N ILE A 61 6.94 -10.04 1.39
CA ILE A 61 8.15 -9.44 0.83
C ILE A 61 9.33 -10.29 1.30
N GLY A 62 10.09 -10.85 0.35
CA GLY A 62 11.23 -11.69 0.65
C GLY A 62 12.34 -10.91 1.38
N GLN A 63 12.70 -9.73 0.86
CA GLN A 63 13.75 -8.92 1.48
C GLN A 63 13.54 -7.43 1.19
N ILE A 64 13.77 -6.59 2.21
CA ILE A 64 14.01 -5.15 2.05
C ILE A 64 15.44 -4.85 2.45
N THR A 65 16.15 -4.12 1.60
CA THR A 65 17.51 -3.62 1.86
C THR A 65 17.49 -2.10 1.82
N VAL A 66 18.06 -1.48 2.85
CA VAL A 66 18.19 -0.03 2.96
C VAL A 66 19.67 0.33 3.03
N SER A 67 20.11 1.14 2.07
CA SER A 67 21.50 1.57 1.91
C SER A 67 21.58 3.09 1.91
N PRO A 68 22.53 3.72 2.61
CA PRO A 68 22.81 5.13 2.43
C PRO A 68 23.41 5.33 1.03
N GLY A 69 22.85 6.26 0.27
CA GLY A 69 23.38 6.67 -1.02
C GLY A 69 24.36 7.84 -0.91
N TRP A 70 25.05 8.14 -2.02
CA TRP A 70 25.92 9.32 -2.08
C TRP A 70 25.08 10.61 -1.97
N MET A 71 25.67 11.66 -1.41
CA MET A 71 25.02 12.98 -1.18
C MET A 71 23.76 12.97 -0.29
N GLY A 72 23.67 12.05 0.68
CA GLY A 72 22.59 12.07 1.69
C GLY A 72 21.27 11.48 1.20
N THR A 73 21.29 10.76 0.08
CA THR A 73 20.16 9.95 -0.36
C THR A 73 20.07 8.64 0.44
N VAL A 74 18.90 8.00 0.42
CA VAL A 74 18.69 6.65 0.97
C VAL A 74 18.09 5.82 -0.15
N GLU A 75 18.70 4.68 -0.43
CA GLU A 75 18.21 3.69 -1.37
C GLU A 75 17.45 2.61 -0.60
N VAL A 76 16.22 2.32 -1.02
CA VAL A 76 15.38 1.25 -0.47
C VAL A 76 15.04 0.28 -1.59
N VAL A 77 15.45 -0.97 -1.44
CA VAL A 77 15.25 -2.03 -2.43
C VAL A 77 14.39 -3.13 -1.80
N ALA A 78 13.20 -3.36 -2.36
CA ALA A 78 12.33 -4.47 -1.98
C ALA A 78 12.39 -5.56 -3.07
N THR A 79 12.59 -6.82 -2.66
CA THR A 79 12.69 -7.97 -3.56
C THR A 79 11.85 -9.13 -3.07
N GLY A 80 11.47 -10.02 -4.00
CA GLY A 80 10.64 -11.18 -3.69
C GLY A 80 9.24 -10.80 -3.21
N ILE A 81 8.68 -9.72 -3.77
CA ILE A 81 7.30 -9.31 -3.50
C ILE A 81 6.37 -10.31 -4.18
N VAL A 82 5.51 -10.95 -3.39
CA VAL A 82 4.46 -11.85 -3.89
C VAL A 82 3.16 -11.39 -3.28
N LEU A 83 2.19 -11.06 -4.12
CA LEU A 83 0.84 -10.71 -3.74
C LEU A 83 -0.12 -11.64 -4.46
N ASN A 84 -1.07 -12.21 -3.73
CA ASN A 84 -2.05 -13.13 -4.28
C ASN A 84 -3.42 -12.46 -4.24
N PHE A 85 -3.98 -12.23 -5.42
CA PHE A 85 -5.29 -11.60 -5.57
C PHE A 85 -6.34 -12.62 -6.01
N SER A 86 -7.56 -12.44 -5.53
CA SER A 86 -8.75 -13.17 -5.97
C SER A 86 -9.73 -12.20 -6.60
N PHE A 87 -10.20 -12.50 -7.81
CA PHE A 87 -11.17 -11.65 -8.48
C PHE A 87 -12.54 -11.72 -7.77
N SER A 88 -13.17 -10.57 -7.58
CA SER A 88 -14.51 -10.46 -7.01
C SER A 88 -15.50 -9.96 -8.08
N PRO A 89 -16.33 -10.84 -8.65
CA PRO A 89 -17.35 -10.45 -9.62
C PRO A 89 -18.32 -9.41 -9.07
N MET A 90 -18.64 -9.48 -7.78
CA MET A 90 -19.53 -8.53 -7.13
C MET A 90 -18.91 -7.13 -7.05
N LYS A 91 -17.62 -7.02 -6.68
CA LYS A 91 -16.90 -5.73 -6.72
C LYS A 91 -16.84 -5.20 -8.14
N ALA A 92 -16.50 -6.03 -9.13
CA ALA A 92 -16.43 -5.62 -10.53
C ALA A 92 -17.75 -5.05 -11.04
N MET A 93 -18.88 -5.69 -10.74
CA MET A 93 -20.20 -5.20 -11.12
C MET A 93 -20.55 -3.89 -10.41
N ASN A 94 -20.33 -3.81 -9.10
CA ASN A 94 -20.58 -2.57 -8.34
C ASN A 94 -19.77 -1.39 -8.91
N ASN A 95 -18.52 -1.61 -9.29
CA ASN A 95 -17.66 -0.56 -9.84
C ASN A 95 -18.13 -0.13 -11.24
N ALA A 96 -18.69 -1.05 -12.03
CA ALA A 96 -19.28 -0.72 -13.32
C ALA A 96 -20.55 0.12 -13.17
N PHE A 97 -21.44 -0.24 -12.24
CA PHE A 97 -22.67 0.53 -11.97
C PHE A 97 -22.40 1.92 -11.38
N LYS A 98 -21.43 2.05 -10.46
CA LYS A 98 -21.02 3.36 -9.91
C LYS A 98 -20.49 4.33 -10.98
N LYS A 99 -19.97 3.82 -12.11
CA LYS A 99 -19.50 4.66 -13.22
C LYS A 99 -20.62 5.11 -14.17
N GLU A 100 -21.81 4.53 -14.07
CA GLU A 100 -22.95 4.83 -14.94
C GLU A 100 -23.95 5.82 -14.34
N GLU A 101 -23.84 6.17 -13.05
CA GLU A 101 -24.62 7.28 -12.48
C GLU A 101 -24.05 8.61 -13.01
N PRO A 102 -24.81 9.38 -13.83
CA PRO A 102 -24.40 10.72 -14.20
C PRO A 102 -24.40 11.62 -12.95
N ASP A 103 -23.35 12.42 -12.76
CA ASP A 103 -23.33 13.49 -11.76
C ASP A 103 -24.51 14.43 -12.02
N ASP A 104 -25.60 14.29 -11.27
CA ASP A 104 -26.70 15.25 -11.22
C ASP A 104 -26.26 16.51 -10.44
N GLU A 105 -25.20 17.19 -10.89
CA GLU A 105 -24.85 18.54 -10.47
C GLU A 105 -25.23 19.54 -11.58
N GLU A 106 -26.47 20.05 -11.52
CA GLU A 106 -26.88 21.44 -11.84
C GLU A 106 -28.42 21.52 -11.99
N ALA A 107 -29.12 21.78 -10.89
CA ALA A 107 -30.49 22.31 -10.94
C ALA A 107 -30.48 23.74 -10.39
N ASP A 108 -29.93 24.66 -11.18
CA ASP A 108 -29.97 26.10 -10.92
C ASP A 108 -31.42 26.58 -11.12
N PHE A 109 -32.13 26.79 -10.00
CA PHE A 109 -33.54 27.18 -9.96
C PHE A 109 -33.68 28.68 -10.23
N THR A 110 -33.49 29.15 -11.48
CA THR A 110 -33.92 30.50 -11.88
C THR A 110 -35.38 30.49 -12.32
N GLY A 111 -36.29 30.41 -11.36
CA GLY A 111 -37.71 30.64 -11.57
C GLY A 111 -38.03 32.14 -11.52
N VAL A 112 -38.18 32.77 -12.69
CA VAL A 112 -38.80 34.10 -12.83
C VAL A 112 -40.31 33.92 -12.90
N HIS A 113 -41.05 34.52 -11.96
CA HIS A 113 -42.39 35.06 -12.20
C HIS A 113 -42.70 36.23 -11.28
#